data_AF-A0A914R0E5-F1
#
_entry.id   AF-A0A914R0E5-F1
#
_cell.length_a   1.000
_cell.length_b   1.000
_cell.length_c   1.000
_cell.angle_alpha   90.00
_cell.angle_beta   90.00
_cell.angle_gamma   90.00
#
_symmetry.space_group_name_H-M   'P 1'
#
loop_
_entity.id
_entity.type
_entity.pdbx_description
1 polymer ?
#
loop_
_entity_poly.entity_id
_entity_poly.type
_entity_poly.pdbx_seq_one_letter_code
_entity_poly.pdbx_strand_id
1 'polypeptide(L)' 'MVKELSKVIADHSPGSIKTNDVKAYFSRKIAIDAPTSLYQFLIEIRQDGILLQDDAGESTRYVLLDITHASN' A
#
# COMPACT_ATOMS: atom_id res chain seq x y z
N MET A 1 -7.74 11.75 -0.43
CA MET A 1 -6.47 12.15 -1.08
C MET A 1 -6.64 13.51 -1.75
N VAL A 2 -5.70 14.43 -1.61
CA VAL A 2 -5.74 15.73 -2.31
C VAL A 2 -5.22 15.53 -3.74
N LYS A 3 -6.03 15.90 -4.73
CA LYS A 3 -5.68 15.75 -6.14
C LYS A 3 -4.47 16.64 -6.48
N GLU A 4 -3.50 16.08 -7.21
CA GLU A 4 -2.29 16.77 -7.71
C GLU A 4 -1.35 17.40 -6.67
N LEU A 5 -1.53 17.12 -5.37
CA LEU A 5 -0.65 17.66 -4.32
C LEU A 5 0.84 17.32 -4.56
N SER A 6 1.14 16.09 -4.97
CA SER A 6 2.50 15.66 -5.28
C SER A 6 3.14 16.48 -6.41
N LYS A 7 2.35 16.89 -7.41
CA LYS A 7 2.82 17.70 -8.53
C LYS A 7 3.17 19.12 -8.06
N VAL A 8 2.29 19.74 -7.26
CA VAL A 8 2.54 21.08 -6.70
C VAL A 8 3.81 21.09 -5.86
N ILE A 9 4.03 20.07 -5.02
CA ILE A 9 5.26 19.94 -4.22
C ILE A 9 6.47 19.77 -5.13
N ALA A 10 6.39 18.95 -6.18
CA ALA A 10 7.49 18.77 -7.13
C ALA A 10 7.85 20.09 -7.84
N ASP A 11 6.86 20.87 -8.25
CA ASP A 11 7.06 22.11 -9.01
C ASP A 11 7.60 23.26 -8.13
N HIS A 12 7.16 23.36 -6.87
CA HIS A 12 7.45 24.53 -6.02
C HIS A 12 8.40 24.24 -4.85
N SER A 13 8.58 22.97 -4.46
CA SER A 13 9.45 22.58 -3.34
C SER A 13 10.08 21.20 -3.58
N PRO A 14 10.85 21.01 -4.67
CA PRO A 14 11.43 19.71 -5.03
C PRO A 14 12.35 19.14 -3.94
N GLY A 15 13.00 20.01 -3.14
CA GLY A 15 13.86 19.59 -2.03
C GLY A 15 13.13 18.89 -0.87
N SER A 16 11.80 18.98 -0.83
CA SER A 16 10.97 18.27 0.16
C SER A 16 10.73 16.81 -0.21
N ILE A 17 10.97 16.43 -1.48
CA ILE A 17 10.84 15.04 -1.96
C ILE A 17 12.20 14.35 -1.81
N LYS A 18 12.25 13.25 -1.05
CA LYS A 18 13.47 12.47 -0.82
C LYS A 18 13.27 11.04 -1.25
N THR A 19 14.07 10.60 -2.22
CA THR A 19 14.13 9.20 -2.65
C THR A 19 15.31 8.53 -1.95
N ASN A 20 15.02 7.51 -1.15
CA ASN A 20 16.04 6.72 -0.46
C ASN A 20 15.77 5.23 -0.68
N ASP A 21 16.83 4.42 -0.62
CA ASP A 21 16.71 2.95 -0.57
C ASP A 21 15.93 2.54 0.70
N VAL A 22 15.12 1.49 0.61
CA VAL A 22 14.37 0.92 1.74
C VAL A 22 15.30 0.59 2.92
N LYS A 23 16.55 0.20 2.63
CA LYS A 23 17.55 -0.12 3.64
C LYS A 23 17.86 1.06 4.58
N ALA A 24 17.70 2.30 4.10
CA ALA A 24 17.89 3.50 4.92
C ALA A 24 16.86 3.64 6.06
N TYR A 25 15.77 2.88 6.00
CA TYR A 25 14.68 2.87 6.98
C TYR A 25 14.68 1.64 7.89
N PHE A 26 15.67 0.76 7.78
CA PHE A 26 15.82 -0.34 8.73
C PHE A 26 15.93 0.17 10.17
N SER A 27 15.39 -0.61 11.10
CA SER A 27 15.27 -0.29 12.53
C SER A 27 14.38 0.92 12.86
N ARG A 28 13.65 1.50 11.90
CA ARG A 28 12.63 2.51 12.18
C ARG A 28 11.25 1.86 12.29
N LYS A 29 10.46 2.32 13.26
CA LYS A 29 9.03 2.02 13.31
C LYS A 29 8.30 2.96 12.36
N ILE A 30 7.51 2.41 11.46
CA ILE A 30 6.74 3.15 10.46
C ILE A 30 5.27 2.77 10.63
N ALA A 31 4.39 3.77 10.72
CA ALA A 31 2.96 3.54 10.69
C ALA A 31 2.52 3.39 9.22
N ILE A 32 1.81 2.31 8.93
CA ILE A 32 1.26 2.02 7.61
C ILE A 32 -0.25 2.22 7.68
N ASP A 33 -0.81 3.00 6.75
CA ASP A 33 -2.25 3.11 6.56
C ASP A 33 -2.74 1.86 5.80
N ALA A 34 -3.19 0.85 6.55
CA ALA A 34 -3.55 -0.46 6.03
C ALA A 34 -4.73 -0.41 5.03
N PRO A 35 -5.87 0.27 5.30
CA PRO A 35 -6.94 0.35 4.32
C PRO A 35 -6.47 0.90 2.96
N THR A 36 -5.78 2.03 2.93
CA THR A 36 -5.35 2.66 1.67
C THR A 36 -4.32 1.81 0.91
N SER A 37 -3.33 1.25 1.61
CA SER A 37 -2.29 0.41 0.99
C SER A 37 -2.81 -0.95 0.53
N LEU A 38 -3.74 -1.57 1.27
CA LEU A 38 -4.37 -2.83 0.91
C LEU A 38 -5.29 -2.67 -0.32
N TYR A 39 -6.11 -1.61 -0.36
CA TYR A 39 -6.94 -1.37 -1.53
C TYR A 39 -6.09 -1.10 -2.78
N GLN A 40 -5.00 -0.34 -2.65
CA GLN A 40 -4.09 -0.09 -3.77
C GLN A 40 -3.48 -1.41 -4.29
N PHE A 41 -3.02 -2.26 -3.38
CA PHE A 41 -2.48 -3.59 -3.71
C PHE A 41 -3.54 -4.50 -4.38
N LEU A 42 -4.75 -4.57 -3.83
CA LEU A 42 -5.84 -5.39 -4.38
C LEU A 42 -6.37 -4.89 -5.72
N ILE A 43 -6.23 -3.61 -6.04
CA ILE A 43 -6.57 -3.06 -7.35
C ILE A 43 -5.47 -3.44 -8.36
N GLU A 44 -4.20 -3.32 -7.98
CA GLU A 44 -3.04 -3.60 -8.85
C GLU A 44 -2.89 -5.08 -9.21
N ILE A 45 -3.28 -6.01 -8.32
CA ILE A 45 -3.18 -7.46 -8.58
C ILE A 45 -4.33 -8.00 -9.44
N ARG A 46 -5.33 -7.18 -9.79
CA ARG A 46 -6.34 -7.57 -10.78
C ARG A 46 -5.71 -7.60 -12.19
N GLN A 47 -4.85 -8.57 -12.45
CA GLN A 47 -4.58 -8.99 -13.82
C GLN A 47 -5.86 -9.64 -14.35
N ASP A 48 -6.43 -9.02 -15.38
CA ASP A 48 -7.55 -9.54 -16.18
C ASP A 48 -8.87 -9.85 -15.43
N GLY A 49 -9.08 -9.22 -14.28
CA GLY A 49 -10.33 -9.37 -13.51
C GLY A 49 -10.42 -10.67 -12.70
N ILE A 50 -9.35 -11.45 -12.61
CA ILE A 50 -9.28 -12.64 -11.76
C ILE A 50 -9.13 -12.18 -10.31
N LEU A 51 -10.11 -12.55 -9.49
CA LEU A 51 -10.02 -12.41 -8.03
C LEU A 51 -9.07 -13.48 -7.52
N LEU A 52 -8.11 -13.12 -6.66
CA LEU A 52 -7.31 -14.11 -5.94
C LEU A 52 -8.25 -15.02 -5.14
N GLN A 53 -8.19 -16.30 -5.44
CA GLN A 53 -8.91 -17.38 -4.76
C GLN A 53 -7.88 -18.40 -4.25
N ASP A 54 -8.17 -19.01 -3.11
CA ASP A 54 -7.44 -20.22 -2.70
C ASP A 54 -7.92 -21.46 -3.48
N ASP A 55 -7.32 -22.61 -3.21
CA ASP A 55 -7.69 -23.89 -3.83
C ASP A 55 -9.13 -24.34 -3.47
N ALA A 56 -9.77 -23.70 -2.48
CA ALA A 56 -11.16 -23.93 -2.09
C ALA A 56 -12.14 -22.95 -2.78
N GLY A 57 -11.64 -22.00 -3.57
CA GLY A 57 -12.45 -20.97 -4.25
C GLY A 57 -12.78 -19.76 -3.37
N GLU A 58 -12.25 -19.68 -2.15
CA GLU A 58 -12.48 -18.58 -1.22
C GLU A 58 -11.59 -17.39 -1.56
N SER A 59 -12.15 -16.18 -1.49
CA SER A 59 -11.40 -14.97 -1.84
C SER A 59 -10.32 -14.68 -0.80
N THR A 60 -9.05 -14.65 -1.23
CA THR A 60 -7.88 -14.44 -0.36
C THR A 60 -7.81 -13.03 0.26
N ARG A 61 -8.75 -12.14 -0.10
CA ARG A 61 -8.89 -10.79 0.48
C ARG A 61 -9.09 -10.80 1.99
N TYR A 62 -9.77 -11.81 2.54
CA TYR A 62 -10.06 -11.90 3.97
C TYR A 62 -8.81 -12.27 4.78
N VAL A 63 -7.96 -13.17 4.27
CA VAL A 63 -6.70 -13.56 4.91
C VAL A 63 -5.73 -12.38 5.02
N LEU A 64 -5.66 -11.52 3.98
CA LEU A 64 -4.86 -10.29 4.02
C LEU A 64 -5.41 -9.24 5.00
N LEU A 65 -6.74 -9.23 5.23
CA LEU A 65 -7.37 -8.33 6.19
C LEU A 65 -7.22 -8.85 7.63
N ASP A 66 -7.17 -10.16 7.85
CA ASP A 66 -7.05 -10.78 9.17
C ASP A 66 -5.65 -10.59 9.78
N ILE A 67 -4.60 -10.64 8.97
CA ILE A 67 -3.22 -10.33 9.43
C ILE A 67 -3.06 -8.90 9.96
N THR A 68 -3.92 -7.96 9.56
CA THR A 68 -3.97 -6.61 10.15
C THR A 68 -4.70 -6.53 11.49
N HIS A 69 -5.58 -7.48 11.81
CA HIS A 69 -6.32 -7.51 13.08
C HIS A 69 -5.65 -8.40 14.13
N ALA A 70 -4.75 -9.31 13.74
CA ALA A 70 -3.98 -10.16 14.65
C ALA A 70 -2.84 -9.43 15.40
N SER A 71 -2.73 -8.11 15.23
CA SER A 71 -1.75 -7.25 15.91
C SER A 71 -2.43 -6.37 16.96
N ASN A 72 -3.09 -6.99 17.94
CA ASN A 72 -3.51 -6.33 19.18
C ASN A 72 -3.51 -7.31 20.34
#